data_AF-A0A661TLP8-F1
#
_entry.id   AF-A0A661TLP8-F1
#
_cell.length_a   1.000
_cell.length_b   1.000
_cell.length_c   1.000
_cell.angle_alpha   90.00
_cell.angle_beta   90.00
_cell.angle_gamma   90.00
#
_symmetry.space_group_name_H-M   'P 1'
#
loop_
_entity.id
_entity.type
_entity.pdbx_description
1 polymer ?
#
loop_
_entity_poly.entity_id
_entity_poly.type
_entity_poly.pdbx_seq_one_letter_code
_entity_poly.pdbx_strand_id
1 'polypeptide(L)'
;KKVIEILTGKEPASQETSAPTNELLLIRVCSPVDIMVISPSGQRLGKDFAGAGEHSEIAGGFYSGFDTEMEFITIPNPEDGGYTISLQGMEDGLYRVGVDLLADDLPDTQELLIPGISSEDKVENFTFNIIEECQEQPELIKEISFSGLILDLEALNSAGEILKKQAYNSLGARLAGLEKRYEKMSEKKSGWQMEIQKKRIISNLKLIKTQLKTFKDKNWISTDAFNILIYDIDSLIKQL
;
A
#
# COMPACT_ATOMS: atom_id res chain seq x y z
N LYS A 1 27.40 -23.60 -23.28
CA LYS A 1 28.41 -24.69 -23.22
C LYS A 1 29.70 -24.38 -23.97
N LYS A 2 29.70 -24.26 -25.30
CA LYS A 2 30.94 -24.04 -26.10
C LYS A 2 31.84 -22.89 -25.63
N VAL A 3 31.30 -21.73 -25.30
CA VAL A 3 32.12 -20.57 -24.89
C VAL A 3 32.82 -20.82 -23.55
N ILE A 4 32.13 -21.37 -22.55
CA ILE A 4 32.72 -21.67 -21.23
C ILE A 4 33.77 -22.78 -21.35
N GLU A 5 33.51 -23.82 -22.13
CA GLU A 5 34.47 -24.90 -22.38
C GLU A 5 35.73 -24.39 -23.11
N ILE A 6 35.57 -23.52 -24.12
CA ILE A 6 36.69 -22.86 -24.81
C ILE A 6 37.52 -22.01 -23.85
N LEU A 7 36.87 -21.30 -22.92
CA LEU A 7 37.56 -20.39 -21.98
C LEU A 7 38.21 -21.12 -20.79
N THR A 8 37.64 -22.24 -20.36
CA THR A 8 38.05 -22.94 -19.11
C THR A 8 38.69 -24.30 -19.34
N GLY A 9 38.64 -24.83 -20.57
CA GLY A 9 39.15 -26.16 -20.92
C GLY A 9 38.35 -27.32 -20.31
N LYS A 10 37.18 -27.04 -19.72
CA LYS A 10 36.30 -28.04 -19.09
C LYS A 10 34.85 -27.76 -19.45
N GLU A 11 34.09 -28.81 -19.80
CA GLU A 11 32.64 -28.66 -19.84
C GLU A 11 32.10 -28.44 -18.42
N PRO A 12 31.20 -27.47 -18.23
CA PRO A 12 30.55 -27.28 -16.94
C PRO A 12 29.67 -28.51 -16.61
N ALA A 13 29.82 -29.02 -15.38
CA ALA A 13 29.14 -30.23 -14.92
C ALA A 13 27.61 -30.09 -14.86
N SER A 14 27.12 -28.87 -14.69
CA SER A 14 25.71 -28.51 -14.81
C SER A 14 25.57 -27.12 -15.45
N GLN A 15 24.43 -26.88 -16.05
CA GLN A 15 24.02 -25.57 -16.52
C GLN A 15 22.65 -25.30 -15.93
N GLU A 16 22.58 -24.29 -15.05
CA GLU A 16 21.32 -23.72 -14.61
C GLU A 16 20.81 -22.82 -15.76
N THR A 17 19.90 -23.34 -16.57
CA THR A 17 19.05 -22.49 -17.41
C THR A 17 17.82 -22.15 -16.58
N SER A 18 17.81 -20.99 -15.93
CA SER A 18 16.56 -20.43 -15.43
C SER A 18 15.67 -20.09 -16.63
N ALA A 19 14.35 -20.15 -16.43
CA ALA A 19 13.43 -19.54 -17.38
C ALA A 19 13.85 -18.06 -17.59
N PRO A 20 13.69 -17.50 -18.80
CA PRO A 20 13.85 -16.07 -18.98
C PRO A 20 12.92 -15.32 -18.00
N THR A 21 13.45 -14.29 -17.36
CA THR A 21 12.64 -13.33 -16.60
C THR A 21 12.01 -12.41 -17.62
N ASN A 22 10.75 -12.65 -17.96
CA ASN A 22 9.99 -11.79 -18.87
C ASN A 22 9.43 -10.59 -18.12
N GLU A 23 9.13 -10.79 -16.83
CA GLU A 23 8.52 -9.79 -15.96
C GLU A 23 9.18 -9.79 -14.58
N LEU A 24 9.25 -8.61 -13.95
CA LEU A 24 9.74 -8.45 -12.59
C LEU A 24 8.81 -7.50 -11.83
N LEU A 25 8.15 -8.03 -10.80
CA LEU A 25 7.43 -7.21 -9.82
C LEU A 25 8.43 -6.69 -8.79
N LEU A 26 8.54 -5.38 -8.64
CA LEU A 26 9.33 -4.69 -7.63
C LEU A 26 8.39 -3.96 -6.66
N ILE A 27 8.49 -4.30 -5.38
CA ILE A 27 7.79 -3.61 -4.30
C ILE A 27 8.86 -2.98 -3.42
N ARG A 28 8.74 -1.69 -3.13
CA ARG A 28 9.68 -0.99 -2.25
C ARG A 28 8.95 -0.15 -1.23
N VAL A 29 9.53 -0.07 -0.04
CA VAL A 29 8.98 0.70 1.06
C VAL A 29 10.09 1.41 1.82
N CYS A 30 9.84 2.67 2.17
CA CYS A 30 10.72 3.46 3.02
C CYS A 30 10.28 3.34 4.48
N SER A 31 11.24 3.34 5.41
CA SER A 31 10.98 3.39 6.87
C SER A 31 9.97 4.48 7.27
N PRO A 32 9.30 4.33 8.43
CA PRO A 32 9.55 3.35 9.50
C PRO A 32 8.51 2.23 9.53
N VAL A 33 8.42 1.48 8.43
CA VAL A 33 7.57 0.29 8.31
C VAL A 33 8.36 -0.85 7.71
N ASP A 34 7.95 -2.07 8.05
CA ASP A 34 8.49 -3.31 7.49
C ASP A 34 7.45 -3.98 6.59
N ILE A 35 7.90 -4.78 5.62
CA ILE A 35 7.02 -5.30 4.56
C ILE A 35 6.85 -6.82 4.56
N MET A 36 5.63 -7.25 4.27
CA MET A 36 5.30 -8.62 3.90
C MET A 36 4.39 -8.62 2.69
N VAL A 37 4.63 -9.52 1.75
CA VAL A 37 3.84 -9.70 0.53
C VAL A 37 3.26 -11.10 0.53
N ILE A 38 1.98 -11.22 0.17
CA ILE A 38 1.26 -12.48 0.00
C ILE A 38 0.87 -12.60 -1.47
N SER A 39 1.28 -13.70 -2.10
CA SER A 39 0.97 -14.01 -3.51
C SER A 39 -0.48 -14.49 -3.68
N PRO A 40 -0.98 -14.56 -4.93
CA PRO A 40 -2.27 -15.16 -5.24
C PRO A 40 -2.40 -16.62 -4.74
N SER A 41 -1.33 -17.39 -4.80
CA SER A 41 -1.23 -18.75 -4.25
C SER A 41 -1.15 -18.82 -2.71
N GLY A 42 -1.09 -17.68 -2.02
CA GLY A 42 -1.01 -17.59 -0.56
C GLY A 42 0.40 -17.75 0.00
N GLN A 43 1.42 -17.76 -0.85
CA GLN A 43 2.82 -17.80 -0.43
C GLN A 43 3.26 -16.42 0.08
N ARG A 44 4.11 -16.41 1.10
CA ARG A 44 4.58 -15.18 1.76
C ARG A 44 6.04 -14.87 1.46
N LEU A 45 6.36 -13.59 1.37
CA LEU A 45 7.72 -13.07 1.23
C LEU A 45 7.86 -11.76 2.02
N GLY A 46 8.91 -11.61 2.84
CA GLY A 46 9.12 -10.43 3.68
C GLY A 46 9.16 -10.75 5.17
N LYS A 47 9.03 -9.76 6.05
CA LYS A 47 9.10 -9.94 7.51
C LYS A 47 7.93 -10.77 8.05
N ASP A 48 8.21 -11.65 9.03
CA ASP A 48 7.18 -12.30 9.85
C ASP A 48 6.76 -11.41 11.02
N PHE A 49 5.59 -10.77 10.92
CA PHE A 49 5.08 -9.87 11.96
C PHE A 49 4.70 -10.58 13.29
N ALA A 50 4.57 -11.91 13.29
CA ALA A 50 4.31 -12.69 14.51
C ALA A 50 5.59 -13.23 15.16
N GLY A 51 6.72 -13.17 14.44
CA GLY A 51 8.00 -13.72 14.84
C GLY A 51 9.14 -12.70 14.73
N ALA A 52 10.37 -13.21 14.75
CA ALA A 52 11.58 -12.41 14.55
C ALA A 52 12.30 -12.78 13.24
N GLY A 53 11.59 -13.46 12.33
CA GLY A 53 12.15 -14.01 11.10
C GLY A 53 11.56 -13.40 9.85
N GLU A 54 11.79 -14.09 8.74
CA GLU A 54 11.28 -13.72 7.42
C GLU A 54 10.59 -14.92 6.76
N HIS A 55 9.62 -14.62 5.91
CA HIS A 55 9.04 -15.56 4.96
C HIS A 55 9.80 -15.48 3.64
N SER A 56 10.07 -16.63 3.04
CA SER A 56 10.68 -16.77 1.72
C SER A 56 10.04 -17.93 0.96
N GLU A 57 8.71 -17.90 0.87
CA GLU A 57 7.89 -18.99 0.30
C GLU A 57 7.66 -18.81 -1.21
N ILE A 58 7.73 -17.57 -1.73
CA ILE A 58 7.57 -17.25 -3.16
C ILE A 58 8.83 -17.66 -3.93
N ALA A 59 8.67 -18.58 -4.88
CA ALA A 59 9.80 -19.15 -5.63
C ALA A 59 10.54 -18.07 -6.45
N GLY A 60 11.86 -17.98 -6.26
CA GLY A 60 12.71 -16.98 -6.94
C GLY A 60 12.53 -15.55 -6.42
N GLY A 61 11.62 -15.33 -5.48
CA GLY A 61 11.46 -14.05 -4.80
C GLY A 61 12.69 -13.69 -3.97
N PHE A 62 12.98 -12.40 -3.91
CA PHE A 62 14.04 -11.85 -3.08
C PHE A 62 13.48 -10.76 -2.19
N TYR A 63 13.90 -10.74 -0.93
CA TYR A 63 13.59 -9.72 0.07
C TYR A 63 14.91 -9.15 0.59
N SER A 64 14.99 -7.82 0.71
CA SER A 64 16.21 -7.13 1.15
C SER A 64 16.53 -7.31 2.64
N GLY A 65 15.54 -7.71 3.45
CA GLY A 65 15.62 -7.72 4.92
C GLY A 65 15.15 -6.40 5.56
N PHE A 66 14.76 -6.47 6.84
CA PHE A 66 14.20 -5.37 7.64
C PHE A 66 15.22 -4.59 8.48
N ASP A 67 16.51 -4.88 8.34
CA ASP A 67 17.58 -4.15 9.04
C ASP A 67 18.06 -2.91 8.25
N THR A 68 17.23 -2.35 7.37
CA THR A 68 17.59 -1.27 6.45
C THR A 68 16.54 -0.16 6.40
N GLU A 69 16.93 1.07 6.04
CA GLU A 69 16.00 2.21 5.92
C GLU A 69 15.00 2.09 4.76
N MET A 70 15.30 1.20 3.80
CA MET A 70 14.48 0.96 2.62
C MET A 70 14.43 -0.53 2.36
N GLU A 71 13.24 -1.09 2.52
CA GLU A 71 12.98 -2.48 2.20
C GLU A 71 12.50 -2.61 0.76
N PHE A 72 12.88 -3.70 0.10
CA PHE A 72 12.30 -4.06 -1.18
C PHE A 72 12.17 -5.56 -1.36
N ILE A 73 11.18 -5.91 -2.16
CA ILE A 73 10.88 -7.26 -2.62
C ILE A 73 10.91 -7.27 -4.14
N THR A 74 11.54 -8.29 -4.72
CA THR A 74 11.42 -8.59 -6.14
C THR A 74 10.83 -9.97 -6.35
N ILE A 75 9.85 -10.09 -7.23
CA ILE A 75 9.24 -11.37 -7.62
C ILE A 75 9.39 -11.52 -9.13
N PRO A 76 10.29 -12.40 -9.62
CA PRO A 76 10.44 -12.65 -11.04
C PRO A 76 9.26 -13.50 -11.55
N ASN A 77 8.76 -13.16 -12.73
CA ASN A 77 7.61 -13.81 -13.36
C ASN A 77 6.45 -14.00 -12.36
N PRO A 78 5.90 -12.88 -11.82
CA PRO A 78 4.83 -12.95 -10.83
C PRO A 78 3.62 -13.74 -11.34
N GLU A 79 2.92 -14.41 -10.42
CA GLU A 79 1.68 -15.13 -10.73
C GLU A 79 0.57 -14.13 -11.08
N ASP A 80 -0.31 -14.51 -11.99
CA ASP A 80 -1.55 -13.76 -12.21
C ASP A 80 -2.45 -13.82 -10.97
N GLY A 81 -3.06 -12.69 -10.63
CA GLY A 81 -4.06 -12.58 -9.59
C GLY A 81 -3.80 -11.48 -8.57
N GLY A 82 -4.50 -11.59 -7.44
CA GLY A 82 -4.46 -10.61 -6.37
C GLY A 82 -3.30 -10.83 -5.42
N TYR A 83 -2.48 -9.80 -5.27
CA TYR A 83 -1.43 -9.70 -4.27
C TYR A 83 -1.90 -8.84 -3.10
N THR A 84 -1.40 -9.16 -1.91
CA THR A 84 -1.56 -8.33 -0.72
C THR A 84 -0.18 -7.90 -0.22
N ILE A 85 0.00 -6.60 0.01
CA ILE A 85 1.15 -6.02 0.72
C ILE A 85 0.66 -5.65 2.11
N SER A 86 1.28 -6.19 3.14
CA SER A 86 1.08 -5.79 4.53
C SER A 86 2.29 -5.01 5.00
N LEU A 87 2.06 -3.84 5.58
CA LEU A 87 3.07 -2.98 6.19
C LEU A 87 2.86 -2.97 7.70
N GLN A 88 3.90 -3.20 8.50
CA GLN A 88 3.86 -3.05 9.96
C GLN A 88 4.67 -1.82 10.37
N GLY A 89 4.05 -0.88 11.08
CA GLY A 89 4.73 0.27 11.66
C GLY A 89 5.70 -0.13 12.76
N MET A 90 6.94 0.32 12.63
CA MET A 90 7.98 0.13 13.64
C MET A 90 8.08 1.35 14.56
N GLU A 91 7.84 2.54 14.02
CA GLU A 91 7.83 3.80 14.76
C GLU A 91 6.75 4.75 14.20
N ASP A 92 6.50 5.84 14.92
CA ASP A 92 5.67 6.93 14.42
C ASP A 92 6.43 7.70 13.32
N GLY A 93 5.89 7.73 12.11
CA GLY A 93 6.54 8.46 11.02
C GLY A 93 5.84 8.36 9.68
N LEU A 94 6.28 9.20 8.75
CA LEU A 94 5.82 9.15 7.37
C LEU A 94 6.57 8.04 6.63
N TYR A 95 5.86 7.22 5.88
CA TYR A 95 6.44 6.20 5.01
C TYR A 95 5.96 6.38 3.56
N ARG A 96 6.59 5.65 2.64
CA ARG A 96 6.14 5.54 1.25
C ARG A 96 6.22 4.10 0.78
N VAL A 97 5.21 3.64 0.05
CA VAL A 97 5.20 2.35 -0.65
C VAL A 97 5.07 2.55 -2.15
N GLY A 98 5.86 1.81 -2.92
CA GLY A 98 5.80 1.80 -4.38
C GLY A 98 5.75 0.36 -4.90
N VAL A 99 5.02 0.19 -6.00
CA VAL A 99 4.88 -1.07 -6.71
C VAL A 99 5.07 -0.80 -8.20
N ASP A 100 6.03 -1.49 -8.81
CA ASP A 100 6.26 -1.42 -10.24
C ASP A 100 6.31 -2.84 -10.82
N LEU A 101 5.66 -3.03 -11.96
CA LEU A 101 5.82 -4.19 -12.82
C LEU A 101 6.73 -3.80 -13.99
N LEU A 102 7.87 -4.47 -14.10
CA LEU A 102 8.84 -4.26 -15.17
C LEU A 102 8.70 -5.39 -16.19
N ALA A 103 8.38 -5.05 -17.43
CA ALA A 103 8.27 -6.00 -18.55
C ALA A 103 8.68 -5.31 -19.85
N ASP A 104 9.17 -6.06 -20.83
CA ASP A 104 9.72 -5.52 -22.09
C ASP A 104 8.71 -4.66 -22.89
N ASP A 105 7.42 -4.99 -22.80
CA ASP A 105 6.34 -4.31 -23.55
C ASP A 105 5.59 -3.26 -22.71
N LEU A 106 5.97 -3.04 -21.45
CA LEU A 106 5.36 -2.00 -20.61
C LEU A 106 6.03 -0.64 -20.87
N PRO A 107 5.25 0.44 -21.01
CA PRO A 107 5.84 1.77 -21.14
C PRO A 107 6.62 2.13 -19.87
N ASP A 108 7.77 2.80 -20.06
CA ASP A 108 8.48 3.50 -18.99
C ASP A 108 7.47 4.38 -18.24
N THR A 109 7.16 4.00 -17.01
CA THR A 109 6.11 4.63 -16.22
C THR A 109 6.72 5.36 -15.04
N GLN A 110 6.00 6.41 -14.60
CA GLN A 110 6.40 7.13 -13.39
C GLN A 110 6.13 6.24 -12.19
N GLU A 111 7.17 6.01 -11.41
CA GLU A 111 7.12 5.40 -10.09
C GLU A 111 5.94 5.99 -9.27
N LEU A 112 5.00 5.12 -8.89
CA LEU A 112 3.87 5.48 -8.03
C LEU A 112 4.27 5.25 -6.58
N LEU A 113 4.70 6.31 -5.90
CA LEU A 113 4.91 6.29 -4.44
C LEU A 113 3.65 6.77 -3.72
N ILE A 114 3.07 5.88 -2.93
CA ILE A 114 1.91 6.16 -2.08
C ILE A 114 2.42 6.54 -0.70
N PRO A 115 2.13 7.77 -0.22
CA PRO A 115 2.52 8.18 1.11
C PRO A 115 1.58 7.58 2.15
N GLY A 116 2.10 7.33 3.35
CA GLY A 116 1.32 6.95 4.51
C GLY A 116 1.94 7.44 5.81
N ILE A 117 1.24 7.17 6.91
CA ILE A 117 1.75 7.41 8.26
C ILE A 117 1.64 6.13 9.08
N SER A 118 2.75 5.74 9.69
CA SER A 118 2.82 4.60 10.58
C SER A 118 2.74 5.03 12.03
N SER A 119 2.35 4.07 12.85
CA SER A 119 2.55 4.07 14.29
C SER A 119 3.00 2.66 14.69
N GLU A 120 3.65 2.53 15.84
CA GLU A 120 4.15 1.24 16.34
C GLU A 120 3.06 0.15 16.31
N ASP A 121 3.41 -1.03 15.79
CA ASP A 121 2.58 -2.23 15.61
C ASP A 121 1.33 -2.09 14.71
N LYS A 122 1.08 -0.91 14.13
CA LYS A 122 -0.04 -0.72 13.22
C LYS A 122 0.23 -1.48 11.93
N VAL A 123 -0.70 -2.38 11.58
CA VAL A 123 -0.66 -3.09 10.30
C VAL A 123 -1.61 -2.43 9.30
N GLU A 124 -1.09 -2.12 8.12
CA GLU A 124 -1.86 -1.62 6.99
C GLU A 124 -1.73 -2.58 5.81
N ASN A 125 -2.82 -2.81 5.10
CA ASN A 125 -2.84 -3.68 3.93
C ASN A 125 -3.09 -2.88 2.67
N PHE A 126 -2.44 -3.29 1.59
CA PHE A 126 -2.68 -2.82 0.25
C PHE A 126 -2.90 -4.04 -0.64
N THR A 127 -3.80 -3.92 -1.61
CA THR A 127 -4.05 -4.95 -2.60
C THR A 127 -3.86 -4.40 -3.99
N PHE A 128 -3.40 -5.25 -4.89
CA PHE A 128 -3.30 -4.95 -6.31
C PHE A 128 -3.42 -6.26 -7.09
N ASN A 129 -3.79 -6.17 -8.36
CA ASN A 129 -3.91 -7.34 -9.24
C ASN A 129 -2.86 -7.26 -10.34
N ILE A 130 -2.23 -8.40 -10.63
CA ILE A 130 -1.44 -8.63 -11.85
C ILE A 130 -2.28 -9.49 -12.79
N ILE A 131 -2.28 -9.13 -14.06
CA ILE A 131 -2.98 -9.84 -15.13
C ILE A 131 -2.02 -9.87 -16.32
N GLU A 132 -1.75 -11.03 -16.90
CA GLU A 132 -0.79 -11.26 -18.00
C GLU A 132 -1.03 -10.37 -19.23
N GLU A 133 -2.26 -9.90 -19.46
CA GLU A 133 -2.63 -8.99 -20.56
C GLU A 133 -2.58 -7.49 -20.19
N CYS A 134 -2.14 -7.15 -18.97
CA CYS A 134 -2.20 -5.78 -18.48
C CYS A 134 -1.13 -4.90 -19.13
N GLN A 135 -1.55 -3.95 -19.97
CA GLN A 135 -0.67 -2.92 -20.55
C GLN A 135 -0.46 -1.72 -19.60
N GLU A 136 -0.85 -1.86 -18.34
CA GLU A 136 -0.85 -0.78 -17.35
C GLU A 136 -0.24 -1.27 -16.03
N GLN A 137 0.37 -0.33 -15.29
CA GLN A 137 0.88 -0.61 -13.94
C GLN A 137 -0.26 -1.01 -13.00
N PRO A 138 -0.02 -1.93 -12.05
CA PRO A 138 -1.04 -2.36 -11.11
C PRO A 138 -1.53 -1.18 -10.25
N GLU A 139 -2.84 -0.99 -10.19
CA GLU A 139 -3.44 -0.01 -9.29
C GLU A 139 -3.37 -0.52 -7.84
N LEU A 140 -2.58 0.16 -7.01
CA LEU A 140 -2.45 -0.18 -5.60
C LEU A 140 -3.59 0.45 -4.77
N ILE A 141 -4.36 -0.41 -4.09
CA ILE A 141 -5.54 -0.05 -3.30
C ILE A 141 -5.26 -0.34 -1.82
N LYS A 142 -5.15 0.72 -1.00
CA LYS A 142 -5.08 0.57 0.46
C LYS A 142 -6.42 0.11 1.03
N GLU A 143 -6.41 -0.93 1.85
CA GLU A 143 -7.54 -1.33 2.69
C GLU A 143 -7.65 -0.36 3.87
N ILE A 144 -8.80 0.32 4.02
CA ILE A 144 -8.93 1.36 5.02
C ILE A 144 -10.36 1.45 5.54
N SER A 145 -10.49 1.53 6.86
CA SER A 145 -11.75 1.76 7.55
C SER A 145 -11.87 3.23 7.99
N PHE A 146 -13.06 3.61 8.47
CA PHE A 146 -13.22 4.90 9.15
C PHE A 146 -12.33 5.04 10.38
N SER A 147 -12.20 3.97 11.18
CA SER A 147 -11.31 3.95 12.34
C SER A 147 -9.85 4.13 11.94
N GLY A 148 -9.40 3.46 10.87
CA GLY A 148 -8.05 3.62 10.33
C GLY A 148 -7.78 5.06 9.87
N LEU A 149 -8.70 5.66 9.11
CA LEU A 149 -8.59 7.06 8.68
C LEU A 149 -8.58 8.05 9.86
N ILE A 150 -9.28 7.75 10.96
CA ILE A 150 -9.24 8.57 12.18
C ILE A 150 -7.88 8.43 12.87
N LEU A 151 -7.34 7.21 12.98
CA LEU A 151 -6.01 6.96 13.53
C LEU A 151 -4.92 7.67 12.71
N ASP A 152 -5.05 7.69 11.38
CA ASP A 152 -4.13 8.43 10.49
C ASP A 152 -4.18 9.94 10.78
N LEU A 153 -5.37 10.50 10.98
CA LEU A 153 -5.51 11.91 11.37
C LEU A 153 -4.88 12.20 12.73
N GLU A 154 -5.02 11.30 13.70
CA GLU A 154 -4.41 11.41 15.03
C GLU A 154 -2.89 11.36 14.96
N ALA A 155 -2.34 10.39 14.23
CA ALA A 155 -0.90 10.25 14.01
C ALA A 155 -0.33 11.49 13.30
N LEU A 156 -1.00 12.00 12.26
CA LEU A 156 -0.57 13.21 11.55
C LEU A 156 -0.57 14.45 12.46
N ASN A 157 -1.54 14.55 13.36
CA ASN A 157 -1.58 15.64 14.32
C ASN A 157 -0.46 15.52 15.36
N SER A 158 -0.17 14.32 15.85
CA SER A 158 0.93 14.04 16.78
C SER A 158 2.30 14.30 16.15
N ALA A 159 2.47 13.96 14.87
CA ALA A 159 3.66 14.25 14.07
C ALA A 159 3.83 15.74 13.72
N GLY A 160 2.86 16.60 14.04
CA GLY A 160 2.91 18.03 13.75
C GLY A 160 2.55 18.40 12.30
N GLU A 161 2.06 17.45 11.51
CA GLU A 161 1.63 17.66 10.12
C GLU A 161 0.29 18.42 10.04
N ILE A 162 -0.49 18.43 11.13
CA ILE A 162 -1.69 19.25 11.28
C ILE A 162 -1.36 20.55 12.04
N LEU A 163 -1.06 21.60 11.28
CA LEU A 163 -0.53 22.88 11.78
C LEU A 163 -1.54 23.72 12.59
N LYS A 164 -2.85 23.47 12.44
CA LYS A 164 -3.90 24.19 13.17
C LYS A 164 -4.86 23.22 13.86
N LYS A 165 -4.98 23.38 15.19
CA LYS A 165 -5.92 22.61 16.03
C LYS A 165 -7.37 22.65 15.55
N GLN A 166 -7.80 23.77 14.95
CA GLN A 166 -9.14 23.89 14.37
C GLN A 166 -9.37 22.92 13.19
N ALA A 167 -8.34 22.68 12.37
CA ALA A 167 -8.41 21.72 11.26
C ALA A 167 -8.59 20.31 11.81
N TYR A 168 -7.72 19.90 12.73
CA TYR A 168 -7.80 18.62 13.44
C TYR A 168 -9.18 18.38 14.05
N ASN A 169 -9.64 19.30 14.92
CA ASN A 169 -10.93 19.17 15.60
C ASN A 169 -12.10 19.07 14.61
N SER A 170 -12.07 19.87 13.54
CA SER A 170 -13.14 19.85 12.54
C SER A 170 -13.17 18.55 11.73
N LEU A 171 -12.00 17.99 11.37
CA LEU A 171 -11.92 16.74 10.63
C LEU A 171 -12.30 15.56 11.52
N GLY A 172 -11.72 15.47 12.71
CA GLY A 172 -11.99 14.39 13.66
C GLY A 172 -13.48 14.30 14.02
N ALA A 173 -14.13 15.42 14.31
CA ALA A 173 -15.56 15.43 14.59
C ALA A 173 -16.42 14.95 13.42
N ARG A 174 -16.03 15.28 12.17
CA ARG A 174 -16.75 14.85 10.97
C ARG A 174 -16.53 13.36 10.69
N LEU A 175 -15.30 12.88 10.76
CA LEU A 175 -14.93 11.49 10.53
C LEU A 175 -15.58 10.57 11.57
N ALA A 176 -15.49 10.89 12.86
CA ALA A 176 -16.18 10.14 13.92
C ALA A 176 -17.71 10.15 13.75
N GLY A 177 -18.27 11.23 13.20
CA GLY A 177 -19.68 11.29 12.84
C GLY A 177 -20.07 10.39 11.67
N LEU A 178 -19.16 10.18 10.70
CA LEU A 178 -19.35 9.29 9.57
C LEU A 178 -19.16 7.83 9.95
N GLU A 179 -18.18 7.52 10.77
CA GLU A 179 -17.96 6.19 11.34
C GLU A 179 -19.24 5.67 12.01
N LYS A 180 -19.81 6.44 12.95
CA LYS A 180 -21.08 6.09 13.62
C LYS A 180 -22.25 5.92 12.66
N ARG A 181 -22.24 6.62 11.52
CA ARG A 181 -23.28 6.45 10.48
C ARG A 181 -23.06 5.20 9.65
N TYR A 182 -21.80 4.87 9.39
CA TYR A 182 -21.40 3.66 8.68
C TYR A 182 -21.76 2.41 9.49
N GLU A 183 -21.44 2.38 10.79
CA GLU A 183 -21.84 1.29 11.71
C GLU A 183 -23.37 1.11 11.75
N LYS A 184 -24.12 2.21 11.91
CA LYS A 184 -25.59 2.16 11.87
C LYS A 184 -26.15 1.76 10.52
N MET A 185 -25.39 1.92 9.44
CA MET A 185 -25.79 1.50 8.10
C MET A 185 -25.57 0.00 7.93
N SER A 186 -24.44 -0.55 8.40
CA SER A 186 -24.14 -1.98 8.31
C SER A 186 -25.11 -2.86 9.12
N GLU A 187 -25.75 -2.30 10.15
CA GLU A 187 -26.80 -2.99 10.92
C GLU A 187 -28.17 -3.08 10.20
N LYS A 188 -28.39 -2.36 9.09
CA LYS A 188 -29.70 -2.30 8.43
C LYS A 188 -29.95 -3.50 7.53
N LYS A 189 -31.16 -4.05 7.59
CA LYS A 189 -31.58 -5.18 6.73
C LYS A 189 -32.07 -4.79 5.34
N SER A 190 -32.37 -3.51 5.10
CA SER A 190 -33.02 -3.07 3.87
C SER A 190 -32.01 -2.48 2.88
N GLY A 191 -31.79 -3.17 1.75
CA GLY A 191 -30.79 -2.79 0.75
C GLY A 191 -30.94 -1.37 0.20
N TRP A 192 -32.17 -0.91 -0.10
CA TRP A 192 -32.36 0.46 -0.60
C TRP A 192 -32.02 1.54 0.43
N GLN A 193 -32.26 1.26 1.72
CA GLN A 193 -31.89 2.19 2.80
C GLN A 193 -30.38 2.25 2.97
N MET A 194 -29.68 1.12 2.83
CA MET A 194 -28.22 1.06 2.84
C MET A 194 -27.63 1.89 1.71
N GLU A 195 -28.12 1.72 0.48
CA GLU A 195 -27.67 2.49 -0.68
C GLU A 195 -27.82 4.00 -0.51
N ILE A 196 -28.93 4.46 0.09
CA ILE A 196 -29.10 5.89 0.39
C ILE A 196 -28.09 6.37 1.42
N GLN A 197 -27.82 5.60 2.48
CA GLN A 197 -26.83 5.98 3.48
C GLN A 197 -25.41 5.98 2.89
N LYS A 198 -25.06 4.98 2.09
CA LYS A 198 -23.80 4.88 1.36
C LYS A 198 -23.56 6.12 0.49
N LYS A 199 -24.54 6.51 -0.33
CA LYS A 199 -24.48 7.75 -1.13
C LYS A 199 -24.28 9.01 -0.29
N ARG A 200 -24.94 9.09 0.88
CA ARG A 200 -24.76 10.20 1.82
C ARG A 200 -23.36 10.22 2.43
N ILE A 201 -22.84 9.06 2.84
CA ILE A 201 -21.48 8.93 3.38
C ILE A 201 -20.45 9.36 2.33
N ILE A 202 -20.52 8.82 1.12
CA ILE A 202 -19.65 9.20 -0.01
C ILE A 202 -19.73 10.70 -0.29
N SER A 203 -20.92 11.29 -0.27
CA SER A 203 -21.08 12.75 -0.45
C SER A 203 -20.38 13.56 0.65
N ASN A 204 -20.43 13.10 1.90
CA ASN A 204 -19.73 13.78 3.01
C ASN A 204 -18.20 13.61 2.90
N LEU A 205 -17.71 12.44 2.50
CA LEU A 205 -16.29 12.22 2.23
C LEU A 205 -15.78 13.17 1.14
N LYS A 206 -16.54 13.34 0.04
CA LYS A 206 -16.21 14.34 -1.01
C LYS A 206 -16.17 15.77 -0.48
N LEU A 207 -17.05 16.14 0.45
CA LEU A 207 -17.01 17.46 1.11
C LEU A 207 -15.77 17.60 2.00
N ILE A 208 -15.36 16.53 2.69
CA ILE A 208 -14.11 16.52 3.48
C ILE A 208 -12.90 16.73 2.56
N LYS A 209 -12.84 16.10 1.37
CA LYS A 209 -11.77 16.37 0.39
C LYS A 209 -11.67 17.85 0.01
N THR A 210 -12.80 18.48 -0.29
CA THR A 210 -12.85 19.93 -0.60
C THR A 210 -12.37 20.78 0.59
N GLN A 211 -12.73 20.37 1.81
CA GLN A 211 -12.27 21.02 3.03
C GLN A 211 -10.77 20.85 3.24
N LEU A 212 -10.21 19.65 3.04
CA LEU A 212 -8.77 19.38 3.10
C LEU A 212 -8.00 20.25 2.11
N LYS A 213 -8.50 20.42 0.89
CA LYS A 213 -7.89 21.33 -0.10
C LYS A 213 -7.85 22.77 0.43
N THR A 214 -8.96 23.24 0.99
CA THR A 214 -9.02 24.57 1.61
C THR A 214 -8.05 24.71 2.79
N PHE A 215 -7.87 23.65 3.59
CA PHE A 215 -6.93 23.63 4.70
C PHE A 215 -5.48 23.65 4.23
N LYS A 216 -5.14 22.90 3.17
CA LYS A 216 -3.84 22.95 2.51
C LYS A 216 -3.55 24.35 1.97
N ASP A 217 -4.48 24.95 1.23
CA ASP A 217 -4.33 26.29 0.64
C ASP A 217 -4.11 27.38 1.70
N LYS A 218 -4.61 27.17 2.93
CA LYS A 218 -4.42 28.06 4.08
C LYS A 218 -3.19 27.72 4.93
N ASN A 219 -2.40 26.72 4.56
CA ASN A 219 -1.29 26.17 5.36
C ASN A 219 -1.75 25.75 6.77
N TRP A 220 -2.92 25.12 6.88
CA TRP A 220 -3.45 24.56 8.14
C TRP A 220 -3.06 23.10 8.34
N ILE A 221 -2.66 22.44 7.26
CA ILE A 221 -2.10 21.09 7.20
C ILE A 221 -0.92 21.12 6.22
N SER A 222 0.04 20.23 6.41
CA SER A 222 1.16 20.07 5.47
C SER A 222 0.70 19.44 4.13
N THR A 223 1.61 19.41 3.17
CA THR A 223 1.36 18.72 1.90
C THR A 223 1.27 17.21 2.09
N ASP A 224 2.09 16.62 2.96
CA ASP A 224 2.09 15.17 3.21
C ASP A 224 0.80 14.73 3.92
N ALA A 225 0.38 15.44 4.98
CA ALA A 225 -0.92 15.20 5.62
C ALA A 225 -2.08 15.30 4.63
N PHE A 226 -2.06 16.29 3.74
CA PHE A 226 -3.08 16.41 2.71
C PHE A 226 -3.07 15.20 1.76
N ASN A 227 -1.91 14.79 1.26
CA ASN A 227 -1.81 13.70 0.30
C ASN A 227 -2.26 12.37 0.91
N ILE A 228 -1.83 12.06 2.13
CA ILE A 228 -2.20 10.85 2.88
C ILE A 228 -3.73 10.81 3.07
N LEU A 229 -4.30 11.85 3.69
CA LEU A 229 -5.75 11.87 3.97
C LEU A 229 -6.60 11.86 2.70
N ILE A 230 -6.15 12.46 1.60
CA ILE A 230 -6.86 12.40 0.32
C ILE A 230 -6.84 10.98 -0.25
N TYR A 231 -5.67 10.34 -0.23
CA TYR A 231 -5.52 8.97 -0.71
C TYR A 231 -6.38 8.00 0.11
N ASP A 232 -6.33 8.10 1.44
CA ASP A 232 -7.16 7.29 2.35
C ASP A 232 -8.66 7.48 2.11
N ILE A 233 -9.11 8.72 1.93
CA ILE A 233 -10.52 9.01 1.63
C ILE A 233 -10.92 8.43 0.27
N ASP A 234 -10.05 8.49 -0.74
CA ASP A 234 -10.34 7.92 -2.05
C ASP A 234 -10.39 6.39 -2.02
N SER A 235 -9.47 5.75 -1.31
CA SER A 235 -9.48 4.32 -1.05
C SER A 235 -10.75 3.89 -0.31
N LEU A 236 -11.15 4.63 0.73
CA LEU A 236 -12.40 4.38 1.46
C LEU A 236 -13.64 4.55 0.57
N ILE A 237 -13.67 5.57 -0.31
CA ILE A 237 -14.77 5.75 -1.26
C ILE A 237 -14.87 4.58 -2.24
N LYS A 238 -13.74 4.04 -2.71
CA LYS A 238 -13.71 2.89 -3.64
C LYS A 238 -14.24 1.61 -2.98
N GLN A 239 -13.97 1.44 -1.67
CA GLN A 239 -14.45 0.29 -0.90
C GLN A 239 -15.93 0.37 -0.53
N LEU A 240 -16.47 1.59 -0.39
CA LEU A 240 -17.86 1.81 -0.02
C LEU A 240 -18.82 1.35 -1.10
#